data_AF-A0A938RS31-F1
#
_entry.id   AF-A0A938RS31-F1
#
_cell.length_a   1.000
_cell.length_b   1.000
_cell.length_c   1.000
_cell.angle_alpha   90.00
_cell.angle_beta   90.00
_cell.angle_gamma   90.00
#
_symmetry.space_group_name_H-M   'P 1'
#
loop_
_entity.id
_entity.type
_entity.pdbx_description
1 polymer ?
#
loop_
_entity_poly.entity_id
_entity_poly.type
_entity_poly.pdbx_seq_one_letter_code
_entity_poly.pdbx_strand_id
1 'polypeptide(L)'
;MKKYACLTVCLLVVALLFFLLVPSSQAQTKEEKQFMKQHGKEMTTFMEKCSGCHSLQRIFSKKATKEEWDKILKIMAGKPHANLSADDLKRIQKWIEFMQATTAPGP
;
A
#
# COMPACT_ATOMS: atom_id res chain seq x y z
N MET A 1 -42.46 -6.13 38.26
CA MET A 1 -41.47 -6.97 37.53
C MET A 1 -41.50 -6.80 36.00
N LYS A 2 -42.66 -6.68 35.34
CA LYS A 2 -42.77 -6.50 33.87
C LYS A 2 -42.09 -5.25 33.27
N LYS A 3 -42.02 -4.13 34.00
CA LYS A 3 -41.43 -2.86 33.50
C LYS A 3 -39.92 -2.92 33.32
N TYR A 4 -39.21 -3.64 34.20
CA TYR A 4 -37.75 -3.81 34.14
C TYR A 4 -37.33 -4.72 32.99
N ALA A 5 -38.12 -5.74 32.65
CA ALA A 5 -37.87 -6.63 31.52
C ALA A 5 -37.98 -5.92 30.16
N CYS A 6 -38.90 -4.97 30.02
CA CYS A 6 -39.03 -4.18 28.79
C CYS A 6 -37.83 -3.22 28.62
N LEU A 7 -37.39 -2.59 29.72
CA LEU A 7 -36.27 -1.66 29.70
C LEU A 7 -34.95 -2.37 29.38
N THR A 8 -34.71 -3.57 29.94
CA THR A 8 -33.52 -4.37 29.59
C THR A 8 -33.55 -4.86 28.15
N VAL A 9 -34.71 -5.29 27.63
CA VAL A 9 -34.83 -5.69 26.22
C VAL A 9 -34.53 -4.49 25.29
N CYS A 10 -35.06 -3.30 25.58
CA CYS A 10 -34.75 -2.10 24.79
C CYS A 10 -33.26 -1.75 24.82
N LEU A 11 -32.61 -1.82 25.99
CA LEU A 11 -31.18 -1.53 26.11
C LEU A 11 -30.33 -2.55 25.33
N LEU A 12 -30.69 -3.83 25.37
CA LEU A 12 -30.01 -4.87 24.61
C LEU A 12 -30.17 -4.69 23.10
N VAL A 13 -31.39 -4.37 22.62
CA VAL A 13 -31.64 -4.10 21.20
C VAL A 13 -30.86 -2.87 20.74
N VAL A 14 -30.83 -1.80 21.52
CA VAL A 14 -30.04 -0.59 21.19
C VAL A 14 -28.55 -0.93 21.11
N ALA A 15 -28.00 -1.65 22.10
CA ALA A 15 -26.59 -2.08 22.07
C ALA A 15 -26.28 -2.95 20.83
N LEU A 16 -27.19 -3.85 20.46
CA LEU A 16 -27.02 -4.74 19.30
C LEU A 16 -27.09 -3.96 17.98
N LEU A 17 -27.97 -2.97 17.87
CA LEU A 17 -28.03 -2.06 16.72
C LEU A 17 -26.76 -1.19 16.62
N PHE A 18 -26.22 -0.73 17.74
CA PHE A 18 -24.94 -0.01 17.77
C PHE A 18 -23.79 -0.90 17.28
N PHE A 19 -23.72 -2.16 17.71
CA PHE A 19 -22.70 -3.11 17.25
C PHE A 19 -22.80 -3.43 15.75
N LEU A 20 -24.01 -3.46 15.18
CA LEU A 20 -24.23 -3.71 13.74
C LEU A 20 -23.91 -2.49 12.85
N LEU A 21 -23.96 -1.28 13.41
CA LEU A 21 -23.69 -0.02 12.68
C LEU A 21 -22.22 0.43 12.78
N VAL A 22 -21.39 -0.18 13.63
CA VAL A 22 -19.96 0.14 13.73
C VAL A 22 -19.19 -0.61 12.63
N PRO A 23 -18.67 0.08 11.59
CA PRO A 23 -17.75 -0.57 10.66
C PRO A 23 -16.54 -1.08 11.44
N SER A 24 -16.14 -2.32 11.16
CA SER A 24 -15.10 -3.04 11.88
C SER A 24 -13.72 -2.39 11.67
N SER A 25 -13.42 -1.33 12.43
CA SER A 25 -12.19 -0.54 12.31
C SER A 25 -10.93 -1.35 12.62
N GLN A 26 -11.05 -2.42 13.40
CA GLN A 26 -9.91 -3.26 13.79
C GLN A 26 -9.35 -4.11 12.64
N ALA A 27 -10.15 -4.46 11.63
CA ALA A 27 -9.70 -5.27 10.49
C ALA A 27 -8.76 -4.47 9.56
N GLN A 28 -9.13 -3.23 9.23
CA GLN A 28 -8.34 -2.35 8.35
C GLN A 28 -6.92 -2.12 8.90
N THR A 29 -6.78 -1.90 10.21
CA THR A 29 -5.46 -1.66 10.83
C THR A 29 -4.52 -2.86 10.79
N LYS A 30 -5.05 -4.09 10.72
CA LYS A 30 -4.23 -5.31 10.67
C LYS A 30 -3.67 -5.53 9.26
N GLU A 31 -4.49 -5.31 8.25
CA GLU A 31 -4.07 -5.41 6.84
C GLU A 31 -3.03 -4.36 6.49
N GLU A 32 -3.24 -3.10 6.93
CA GLU A 32 -2.26 -2.03 6.76
C GLU A 32 -0.92 -2.35 7.43
N LYS A 33 -0.93 -2.84 8.68
CA LYS A 33 0.29 -3.23 9.39
C LYS A 33 1.02 -4.37 8.68
N GLN A 34 0.30 -5.36 8.19
CA GLN A 34 0.89 -6.48 7.46
C GLN A 34 1.48 -6.01 6.13
N PHE A 35 0.79 -5.12 5.40
CA PHE A 35 1.27 -4.51 4.18
C PHE A 35 2.59 -3.75 4.40
N MET A 36 2.62 -2.88 5.41
CA MET A 36 3.81 -2.09 5.74
C MET A 36 4.98 -2.98 6.15
N LYS A 37 4.72 -4.07 6.90
CA LYS A 37 5.75 -5.05 7.25
C LYS A 37 6.33 -5.74 6.01
N GLN A 38 5.50 -6.05 5.02
CA GLN A 38 5.90 -6.80 3.83
C GLN A 38 6.56 -5.94 2.75
N HIS A 39 6.12 -4.69 2.58
CA HIS A 39 6.49 -3.84 1.44
C HIS A 39 7.05 -2.46 1.83
N GLY A 40 7.05 -2.11 3.11
CA GLY A 40 7.40 -0.76 3.56
C GLY A 40 8.82 -0.35 3.13
N LYS A 41 9.79 -1.26 3.17
CA LYS A 41 11.18 -0.95 2.80
C LYS A 41 11.33 -0.66 1.31
N GLU A 42 10.69 -1.46 0.45
CA GLU A 42 10.68 -1.30 -0.99
C GLU A 42 9.96 -0.01 -1.40
N MET A 43 8.78 0.25 -0.81
CA MET A 43 8.01 1.46 -1.02
C MET A 43 8.81 2.70 -0.63
N THR A 44 9.38 2.73 0.58
CA THR A 44 10.17 3.89 1.06
C THR A 44 11.38 4.13 0.17
N THR A 45 12.12 3.07 -0.20
CA THR A 45 13.29 3.21 -1.10
C THR A 45 12.87 3.80 -2.45
N PHE A 46 11.77 3.31 -3.03
CA PHE A 46 11.23 3.86 -4.28
C PHE A 46 10.84 5.34 -4.13
N MET A 47 10.08 5.66 -3.09
CA MET A 47 9.57 7.01 -2.86
C MET A 47 10.71 8.01 -2.68
N GLU A 48 11.68 7.72 -1.82
CA GLU A 48 12.80 8.62 -1.52
C GLU A 48 13.72 8.80 -2.72
N LYS A 49 14.05 7.71 -3.43
CA LYS A 49 15.02 7.76 -4.53
C LYS A 49 14.43 8.35 -5.82
N CYS A 50 13.19 8.01 -6.15
CA CYS A 50 12.61 8.36 -7.44
C CYS A 50 11.91 9.72 -7.47
N SER A 51 11.43 10.22 -6.32
CA SER A 51 10.78 11.54 -6.25
C SER A 51 11.78 12.70 -6.18
N GLY A 52 13.06 12.43 -5.88
CA GLY A 52 14.08 13.45 -5.67
C GLY A 52 14.52 14.22 -6.94
N CYS A 53 14.28 13.68 -8.14
CA CYS A 53 14.75 14.31 -9.39
C CYS A 53 13.65 14.57 -10.42
N HIS A 54 12.55 13.83 -10.38
CA HIS A 54 11.42 14.02 -11.29
C HIS A 54 10.12 13.50 -10.68
N SER A 55 8.98 13.89 -11.25
CA SER A 55 7.67 13.39 -10.79
C SER A 55 7.57 11.86 -10.92
N LEU A 56 6.93 11.24 -9.94
CA LEU A 56 6.60 9.81 -9.96
C LEU A 56 5.56 9.45 -10.99
N GLN A 57 4.77 10.42 -11.47
CA GLN A 57 3.80 10.20 -12.55
C GLN A 57 4.47 9.63 -13.80
N ARG A 58 5.73 10.00 -14.08
CA ARG A 58 6.50 9.44 -15.19
C ARG A 58 6.69 7.92 -15.05
N ILE A 59 6.84 7.44 -13.83
CA ILE A 59 7.03 6.01 -13.54
C ILE A 59 5.69 5.30 -13.62
N PHE A 60 4.65 5.84 -12.99
CA PHE A 60 3.32 5.23 -13.00
C PHE A 60 2.70 5.12 -14.39
N SER A 61 2.97 6.09 -15.28
CA SER A 61 2.49 6.04 -16.66
C SER A 61 3.31 5.12 -17.58
N LYS A 62 4.45 4.61 -17.12
CA LYS A 62 5.35 3.78 -17.94
C LYS A 62 4.92 2.31 -17.88
N LYS A 63 4.43 1.81 -19.01
CA LYS A 63 4.32 0.36 -19.27
C LYS A 63 5.66 -0.13 -19.81
N ALA A 64 6.25 -1.10 -19.14
CA ALA A 64 7.51 -1.72 -19.49
C ALA A 64 7.58 -3.12 -18.84
N THR A 65 8.27 -4.05 -19.49
CA THR A 65 8.58 -5.36 -18.92
C THR A 65 9.60 -5.25 -17.79
N LYS A 66 9.81 -6.34 -17.06
CA LYS A 66 10.83 -6.44 -16.02
C LYS A 66 12.23 -6.07 -16.55
N GLU A 67 12.59 -6.60 -17.72
CA GLU A 67 13.89 -6.41 -18.36
C GLU A 67 14.06 -4.97 -18.87
N GLU A 68 12.98 -4.36 -19.36
CA GLU A 68 12.98 -2.96 -19.76
C GLU A 68 13.15 -2.03 -18.54
N TRP A 69 12.48 -2.34 -17.44
CA TRP A 69 12.66 -1.61 -16.17
C TRP A 69 14.07 -1.75 -15.63
N ASP A 70 14.67 -2.93 -15.65
CA ASP A 70 16.06 -3.13 -15.22
C ASP A 70 17.03 -2.23 -16.02
N LYS A 71 16.85 -2.14 -17.34
CA LYS A 71 17.61 -1.22 -18.20
C LYS A 71 17.38 0.24 -17.81
N ILE A 72 16.13 0.66 -17.60
CA ILE A 72 15.78 2.02 -17.18
C ILE A 72 16.46 2.36 -15.84
N LEU A 73 16.37 1.46 -14.86
CA LEU A 73 16.95 1.65 -13.54
C LEU A 73 18.48 1.76 -13.59
N LYS A 74 19.15 0.96 -14.42
CA LYS A 74 20.60 1.09 -14.68
C LYS A 74 20.96 2.45 -15.28
N ILE A 75 20.15 2.95 -16.23
CA ILE A 75 20.34 4.30 -16.78
C ILE A 75 20.17 5.36 -15.70
N MET A 76 19.16 5.24 -14.84
CA MET A 76 18.95 6.19 -13.74
C MET A 76 20.10 6.14 -12.72
N ALA A 77 20.61 4.95 -12.40
CA ALA A 77 21.76 4.78 -11.51
C ALA A 77 23.04 5.46 -12.05
N GLY A 78 23.19 5.52 -13.37
CA GLY A 78 24.31 6.23 -14.01
C GLY A 78 24.16 7.75 -14.07
N LYS A 79 23.03 8.33 -13.64
CA LYS A 79 22.85 9.78 -13.66
C LYS A 79 23.63 10.45 -12.51
N PRO A 80 24.17 11.67 -12.74
CA PRO A 80 24.79 12.45 -11.68
C PRO A 80 23.85 12.60 -10.48
N HIS A 81 24.41 12.43 -9.28
CA HIS A 81 23.70 12.59 -8.00
C HIS A 81 22.53 11.62 -7.74
N ALA A 82 22.30 10.61 -8.58
CA ALA A 82 21.22 9.63 -8.36
C ALA A 82 21.43 8.78 -7.09
N ASN A 83 22.68 8.50 -6.73
CA ASN A 83 23.06 7.74 -5.53
C ASN A 83 22.21 6.47 -5.30
N LEU A 84 22.11 5.65 -6.35
CA LEU A 84 21.36 4.39 -6.37
C LEU A 84 22.33 3.20 -6.23
N SER A 85 22.26 2.50 -5.10
CA SER A 85 23.03 1.27 -4.90
C SER A 85 22.38 0.07 -5.60
N ALA A 86 23.14 -1.01 -5.83
CA ALA A 86 22.59 -2.25 -6.40
C ALA A 86 21.42 -2.82 -5.57
N ASP A 87 21.46 -2.65 -4.25
CA ASP A 87 20.39 -3.08 -3.36
C ASP A 87 19.16 -2.18 -3.46
N ASP A 88 19.33 -0.88 -3.72
CA ASP A 88 18.21 0.03 -3.99
C ASP A 88 17.54 -0.36 -5.30
N LEU A 89 18.32 -0.69 -6.34
CA LEU A 89 17.76 -1.14 -7.62
C LEU A 89 16.89 -2.39 -7.45
N LYS A 90 17.35 -3.38 -6.67
CA LYS A 90 16.55 -4.58 -6.36
C LYS A 90 15.25 -4.25 -5.65
N ARG A 91 15.30 -3.37 -4.64
CA ARG A 91 14.11 -2.94 -3.87
C ARG A 91 13.12 -2.19 -4.75
N ILE A 92 13.62 -1.26 -5.57
CA ILE A 92 12.83 -0.48 -6.51
C ILE A 92 12.18 -1.38 -7.56
N GLN A 93 12.94 -2.31 -8.16
CA GLN A 93 12.42 -3.29 -9.12
C GLN A 93 11.25 -4.09 -8.52
N LYS A 94 11.43 -4.62 -7.30
CA LYS A 94 10.39 -5.38 -6.58
C LYS A 94 9.13 -4.54 -6.33
N TRP A 95 9.28 -3.26 -6.00
CA TRP A 95 8.15 -2.35 -5.82
C TRP A 95 7.41 -2.06 -7.14
N ILE A 96 8.15 -1.82 -8.22
CA ILE A 96 7.56 -1.59 -9.55
C ILE A 96 6.77 -2.82 -10.00
N GLU A 97 7.31 -4.03 -9.84
CA GLU A 97 6.61 -5.27 -10.17
C GLU A 97 5.31 -5.41 -9.37
N PHE A 98 5.35 -5.13 -8.06
CA PHE A 98 4.16 -5.12 -7.21
C PHE A 98 3.10 -4.12 -7.69
N MET A 99 3.50 -2.88 -8.02
CA MET A 99 2.57 -1.88 -8.52
C MET A 99 1.98 -2.26 -9.88
N GLN A 100 2.78 -2.80 -10.79
CA GLN A 100 2.28 -3.23 -12.11
C GLN A 100 1.31 -4.40 -12.00
N ALA A 101 1.55 -5.34 -11.08
CA ALA A 101 0.64 -6.46 -10.82
C ALA A 101 -0.69 -6.01 -10.20
N THR A 102 -0.69 -4.93 -9.41
CA THR A 102 -1.89 -4.42 -8.73
C THR A 102 -2.65 -3.36 -9.52
N THR A 103 -2.03 -2.74 -10.53
CA THR A 103 -2.63 -1.70 -11.38
C THR A 103 -3.01 -2.17 -12.79
N ALA A 104 -2.60 -3.38 -13.19
CA ALA A 104 -3.13 -4.00 -14.39
C ALA A 104 -4.66 -4.15 -14.26
N PRO A 105 -5.46 -3.84 -15.29
CA PRO A 105 -6.87 -4.20 -15.26
C PRO A 105 -6.95 -5.72 -15.01
N GLY A 106 -7.78 -6.12 -14.04
CA GLY A 106 -8.10 -7.54 -13.83
C GLY A 106 -8.62 -8.17 -15.13
N PRO A 107 -8.67 -9.52 -15.20
CA PRO A 107 -9.19 -10.22 -16.38
C PRO A 107 -10.56 -9.70 -16.83
#